data_AF-A0A3P7TAJ5-F1
#
_entry.id   AF-A0A3P7TAJ5-F1
#
_cell.length_a   1.000
_cell.length_b   1.000
_cell.length_c   1.000
_cell.angle_alpha   90.00
_cell.angle_beta   90.00
_cell.angle_gamma   90.00
#
_symmetry.space_group_name_H-M   'P 1'
#
loop_
_entity.id
_entity.type
_entity.pdbx_description
1 polymer ?
#
loop_
_entity_poly.entity_id
_entity_poly.type
_entity_poly.pdbx_seq_one_letter_code
_entity_poly.pdbx_strand_id
1 'polypeptide(L)'
;MDSDKAYLIGQAGLGNTAEYGQLALGQEDNYCMGGPGIVMSRMTLRRVAPHLRSCLMEMFTTHEDVELGRCIRKHVGVTCTWNYEMQTLFHNNQTVPNAYQGSLTELRHAITLHPVKKPSTMRRIHVHNRILRLAMLRSRRITLLNELPNQKAPSLIRHIPNSTRDLFHWDFISSNNILFCAQQVNCPRHTLDLSIRMALNEIITQVITGIYYYYFIVIINYHYYY
;
A
#
# COMPACT_ATOMS: atom_id res chain seq x y z
N MET A 1 8.15 9.56 -5.98
CA MET A 1 8.24 11.00 -5.66
C MET A 1 9.04 11.16 -4.39
N ASP A 2 9.88 12.18 -4.32
CA ASP A 2 10.76 12.45 -3.17
C ASP A 2 10.04 13.42 -2.19
N SER A 3 9.66 12.96 -1.00
CA SER A 3 8.90 13.79 -0.06
C SER A 3 9.64 15.05 0.42
N ASP A 4 10.96 15.13 0.20
CA ASP A 4 11.80 16.25 0.61
C ASP A 4 11.90 17.34 -0.44
N LYS A 5 11.35 17.10 -1.62
CA LYS A 5 11.10 18.12 -2.64
C LYS A 5 9.68 18.66 -2.49
N ALA A 6 9.53 19.95 -2.77
CA ALA A 6 8.24 20.62 -2.69
C ALA A 6 7.33 20.17 -3.85
N TYR A 7 6.14 19.71 -3.51
CA TYR A 7 5.06 19.34 -4.44
C TYR A 7 3.70 19.79 -3.93
N LEU A 8 2.85 20.22 -4.85
CA LEU A 8 1.43 20.47 -4.65
C LEU A 8 0.65 19.75 -5.76
N ILE A 9 -0.12 18.74 -5.36
CA ILE A 9 -0.73 17.77 -6.26
C ILE A 9 -2.23 17.82 -6.08
N GLY A 10 -2.97 17.94 -7.17
CA GLY A 10 -4.42 17.96 -7.19
C GLY A 10 -4.92 18.26 -8.60
N GLN A 11 -6.23 18.39 -8.77
CA GLN A 11 -6.81 18.82 -10.05
C GLN A 11 -6.63 20.33 -10.21
N ALA A 12 -5.90 20.75 -11.24
CA ALA A 12 -5.66 22.17 -11.50
C ALA A 12 -6.95 22.89 -11.96
N GLY A 13 -7.24 24.03 -11.34
CA GLY A 13 -8.22 25.02 -11.77
C GLY A 13 -7.53 26.23 -12.38
N LEU A 14 -8.14 26.81 -13.42
CA LEU A 14 -7.61 27.96 -14.18
C LEU A 14 -8.45 29.24 -14.01
N GLY A 15 -9.52 29.17 -13.22
CA GLY A 15 -10.61 30.14 -13.29
C GLY A 15 -11.42 29.99 -14.58
N ASN A 16 -12.74 30.14 -14.50
CA ASN A 16 -13.56 30.19 -15.71
C ASN A 16 -13.54 31.62 -16.31
N THR A 17 -13.98 31.78 -17.57
CA THR A 17 -14.04 33.10 -18.24
C THR A 17 -14.97 34.10 -17.54
N ALA A 18 -15.91 33.63 -16.72
CA ALA A 18 -16.79 34.46 -15.88
C ALA A 18 -16.11 34.97 -14.60
N GLU A 19 -15.04 34.32 -14.16
CA GLU A 19 -14.19 34.67 -13.00
C GLU A 19 -12.91 35.42 -13.41
N TYR A 20 -12.75 35.74 -14.71
CA TYR A 20 -11.61 36.49 -15.22
C TYR A 20 -11.57 37.88 -14.57
N GLY A 21 -10.63 38.08 -13.64
CA GLY A 21 -10.49 39.29 -12.82
C GLY A 21 -11.00 39.18 -11.38
N GLN A 22 -11.80 38.15 -11.03
CA GLN A 22 -12.25 37.92 -9.65
C GLN A 22 -11.23 37.12 -8.82
N LEU A 23 -10.48 36.24 -9.48
CA LEU A 23 -9.48 35.40 -8.82
C LEU A 23 -8.08 36.03 -8.74
N ALA A 24 -7.86 37.16 -9.44
CA ALA A 24 -6.56 37.82 -9.55
C ALA A 24 -5.40 36.83 -9.82
N LEU A 25 -5.63 35.89 -10.73
CA LEU A 25 -4.65 34.92 -11.22
C LEU A 25 -3.99 35.48 -12.49
N GLY A 26 -2.67 35.37 -12.60
CA GLY A 26 -1.93 35.66 -13.83
C GLY A 26 -2.27 34.66 -14.96
N GLN A 27 -1.85 34.97 -16.19
CA GLN A 27 -2.14 34.11 -17.37
C GLN A 27 -1.61 32.67 -17.26
N GLU A 28 -0.59 32.44 -16.42
CA GLU A 28 0.03 31.13 -16.20
C GLU A 28 -0.21 30.58 -14.79
N ASP A 29 -1.09 31.22 -14.02
CA ASP A 29 -1.32 30.84 -12.62
C ASP A 29 -2.42 29.79 -12.52
N ASN A 30 -2.15 28.74 -11.76
CA ASN A 30 -3.15 27.74 -11.39
C ASN A 30 -3.21 27.53 -9.88
N TYR A 31 -4.28 26.90 -9.45
CA TYR A 31 -4.48 26.42 -8.09
C TYR A 31 -5.01 24.98 -8.14
N CYS A 32 -4.86 24.24 -7.05
CA CYS A 32 -5.47 22.91 -6.96
C CYS A 32 -6.87 23.08 -6.37
N MET A 33 -7.89 22.60 -7.08
CA MET A 33 -9.28 22.69 -6.63
C MET A 33 -9.48 21.93 -5.32
N GLY A 34 -10.17 22.57 -4.36
CA GLY A 34 -10.37 22.02 -3.02
C GLY A 34 -11.29 20.80 -2.97
N GLY A 35 -12.32 20.74 -3.82
CA GLY A 35 -13.37 19.71 -3.77
C GLY A 35 -12.85 18.26 -3.86
N PRO A 36 -12.13 17.88 -4.92
CA PRO A 36 -11.46 16.58 -5.01
C PRO A 36 -10.36 16.36 -3.98
N GLY A 37 -9.92 17.41 -3.29
CA GLY A 37 -8.81 17.39 -2.35
C GLY A 37 -7.46 17.65 -3.01
N ILE A 38 -6.47 17.86 -2.16
CA ILE A 38 -5.08 18.17 -2.55
C ILE A 38 -4.12 17.32 -1.73
N VAL A 39 -2.95 17.03 -2.29
CA VAL A 39 -1.84 16.37 -1.62
C VAL A 39 -0.63 17.28 -1.63
N MET A 40 -0.07 17.53 -0.45
CA MET A 40 1.14 18.32 -0.25
C MET A 40 2.28 17.42 0.20
N SER A 41 3.47 17.63 -0.35
CA SER A 41 4.69 16.98 0.16
C SER A 41 5.01 17.42 1.59
N ARG A 42 5.84 16.63 2.29
CA ARG A 42 6.38 16.99 3.61
C ARG A 42 7.10 18.35 3.56
N MET A 43 7.90 18.58 2.52
CA MET A 43 8.62 19.84 2.33
C MET A 43 7.68 21.04 2.13
N THR A 44 6.63 20.88 1.33
CA THR A 44 5.61 21.93 1.11
C THR A 44 4.94 22.32 2.41
N LEU A 45 4.44 21.32 3.18
CA LEU A 45 3.79 21.56 4.46
C LEU A 45 4.71 22.27 5.45
N ARG A 46 5.96 21.81 5.57
CA ARG A 46 6.96 22.40 6.48
C ARG A 46 7.23 23.87 6.17
N ARG A 47 7.32 24.23 4.88
CA ARG A 47 7.61 25.59 4.45
C ARG A 47 6.41 26.52 4.53
N VAL A 48 5.19 26.04 4.23
CA VAL A 48 4.00 26.91 4.24
C VAL A 48 3.42 27.13 5.64
N ALA A 49 3.51 26.13 6.53
CA ALA A 49 2.86 26.16 7.84
C ALA A 49 3.14 27.43 8.68
N PRO A 50 4.39 27.94 8.78
CA PRO A 50 4.68 29.16 9.54
C PRO A 50 4.00 30.42 8.99
N HIS A 51 3.56 30.41 7.74
CA HIS A 51 3.00 31.57 7.04
C HIS A 51 1.47 31.52 6.91
N LEU A 52 0.82 30.42 7.32
CA LEU A 52 -0.64 30.27 7.17
C LEU A 52 -1.41 31.40 7.84
N ARG A 53 -0.98 31.85 9.03
CA ARG A 53 -1.63 32.95 9.74
C ARG A 53 -1.53 34.27 8.96
N SER A 54 -0.36 34.62 8.44
CA SER A 54 -0.21 35.84 7.64
C SER A 54 -1.00 35.75 6.34
N CYS A 55 -1.00 34.60 5.67
CA CYS A 55 -1.78 34.38 4.45
C CYS A 55 -3.29 34.54 4.69
N LEU A 56 -3.82 34.06 5.81
CA LEU A 56 -5.24 34.23 6.17
C LEU A 56 -5.64 35.70 6.42
N MET A 57 -4.70 36.54 6.85
CA MET A 57 -4.95 37.97 7.09
C MET A 57 -4.81 38.83 5.82
N GLU A 58 -4.16 38.29 4.77
CA GLU A 58 -3.85 38.96 3.50
C GLU A 58 -4.59 38.33 2.31
N MET A 59 -5.78 37.75 2.54
CA MET A 59 -6.54 37.09 1.47
C MET A 59 -7.04 38.09 0.44
N PHE A 60 -6.86 37.77 -0.85
CA PHE A 60 -7.35 38.59 -1.97
C PHE A 60 -8.77 38.24 -2.39
N THR A 61 -9.18 37.00 -2.15
CA THR A 61 -10.47 36.46 -2.57
C THR A 61 -11.10 35.65 -1.44
N THR A 62 -12.37 35.30 -1.58
CA THR A 62 -13.06 34.39 -0.65
C THR A 62 -12.85 32.92 -1.00
N HIS A 63 -12.11 32.61 -2.08
CA HIS A 63 -11.89 31.24 -2.55
C HIS A 63 -10.71 30.62 -1.81
N GLU A 64 -11.01 29.69 -0.91
CA GLU A 64 -10.03 29.10 0.01
C GLU A 64 -8.91 28.33 -0.70
N ASP A 65 -9.22 27.65 -1.81
CA ASP A 65 -8.27 26.85 -2.58
C ASP A 65 -7.33 27.73 -3.42
N VAL A 66 -7.85 28.84 -3.94
CA VAL A 66 -7.07 29.89 -4.62
C VAL A 66 -6.10 30.56 -3.66
N GLU A 67 -6.57 31.00 -2.48
CA GLU A 67 -5.71 31.68 -1.50
C GLU A 67 -4.66 30.74 -0.89
N LEU A 68 -5.00 29.46 -0.69
CA LEU A 68 -4.02 28.45 -0.30
C LEU A 68 -2.95 28.27 -1.38
N GLY A 69 -3.35 28.19 -2.66
CA GLY A 69 -2.42 28.16 -3.80
C GLY A 69 -1.50 29.38 -3.83
N ARG A 70 -2.05 30.57 -3.62
CA ARG A 70 -1.30 31.84 -3.56
C ARG A 70 -0.28 31.85 -2.43
N CYS A 71 -0.68 31.39 -1.24
CA CYS A 71 0.21 31.28 -0.07
C CYS A 71 1.37 30.31 -0.32
N ILE A 72 1.08 29.12 -0.86
CA ILE A 72 2.08 28.11 -1.20
C ILE A 72 3.05 28.65 -2.26
N ARG A 73 2.55 29.31 -3.29
CA ARG A 73 3.40 29.93 -4.31
C ARG A 73 4.33 31.00 -3.70
N LYS A 74 3.78 31.91 -2.89
CA LYS A 74 4.53 33.01 -2.24
C LYS A 74 5.65 32.51 -1.33
N HIS A 75 5.39 31.47 -0.53
CA HIS A 75 6.32 31.03 0.53
C HIS A 75 7.10 29.74 0.23
N VAL A 76 6.63 28.91 -0.69
CA VAL A 76 7.25 27.63 -1.05
C VAL A 76 7.84 27.66 -2.46
N GLY A 77 7.26 28.45 -3.38
CA GLY A 77 7.71 28.58 -4.76
C GLY A 77 7.22 27.47 -5.70
N VAL A 78 6.14 26.77 -5.33
CA VAL A 78 5.51 25.73 -6.17
C VAL A 78 4.05 26.04 -6.45
N THR A 79 3.56 25.60 -7.60
CA THR A 79 2.16 25.74 -8.03
C THR A 79 1.48 24.37 -8.10
N CYS A 80 0.19 24.34 -8.41
CA CYS A 80 -0.52 23.08 -8.58
C CYS A 80 0.04 22.31 -9.78
N THR A 81 0.08 20.98 -9.66
CA THR A 81 0.55 20.11 -10.74
C THR A 81 -0.27 20.33 -12.02
N TRP A 82 0.40 20.76 -13.09
CA TRP A 82 -0.21 20.97 -14.40
C TRP A 82 -0.17 19.69 -15.23
N ASN A 83 -1.10 18.78 -14.97
CA ASN A 83 -1.23 17.53 -15.74
C ASN A 83 -2.71 17.17 -15.93
N TYR A 84 -3.11 16.86 -17.16
CA TYR A 84 -4.49 16.49 -17.50
C TYR A 84 -4.94 15.20 -16.79
N GLU A 85 -4.03 14.27 -16.51
CA GLU A 85 -4.32 13.03 -15.77
C GLU A 85 -4.84 13.32 -14.35
N MET A 86 -4.50 14.49 -13.79
CA MET A 86 -5.01 14.91 -12.49
C MET A 86 -6.53 15.04 -12.45
N GLN A 87 -7.19 15.27 -13.59
CA GLN A 87 -8.67 15.27 -13.68
C GLN A 87 -9.28 13.88 -13.51
N THR A 88 -8.52 12.83 -13.82
CA THR A 88 -8.92 11.44 -13.60
C THR A 88 -8.54 10.96 -12.20
N LEU A 89 -7.34 11.31 -11.73
CA LEU A 89 -6.86 10.90 -10.40
C LEU A 89 -7.59 11.63 -9.27
N PHE A 90 -7.80 12.94 -9.41
CA PHE A 90 -8.51 13.78 -8.44
C PHE A 90 -9.84 14.20 -9.08
N HIS A 91 -10.78 13.27 -9.13
CA HIS A 91 -11.91 13.39 -10.03
C HIS A 91 -13.03 14.25 -9.45
N ASN A 92 -13.29 15.39 -10.08
CA ASN A 92 -14.46 16.22 -9.84
C ASN A 92 -15.59 15.90 -10.83
N ASN A 93 -16.65 15.27 -10.34
CA ASN A 93 -17.86 15.00 -11.10
C ASN A 93 -18.84 16.19 -11.00
N GLN A 94 -18.98 16.92 -12.11
CA GLN A 94 -19.81 18.12 -12.18
C GLN A 94 -21.32 17.83 -12.35
N THR A 95 -21.74 16.56 -12.44
CA THR A 95 -23.16 16.17 -12.63
C THR A 95 -24.01 16.24 -11.34
N VAL A 96 -23.74 17.22 -10.47
CA VAL A 96 -24.49 17.46 -9.22
C VAL A 96 -25.96 17.77 -9.55
N PRO A 97 -26.96 17.21 -8.83
CA PRO A 97 -26.88 16.35 -7.64
C PRO A 97 -26.78 14.84 -7.94
N ASN A 98 -26.66 14.47 -9.22
CA ASN A 98 -26.69 13.10 -9.71
C ASN A 98 -25.33 12.41 -9.77
N ALA A 99 -24.28 13.08 -9.29
CA ALA A 99 -22.93 12.53 -9.17
C ALA A 99 -22.94 11.14 -8.50
N TYR A 100 -22.31 10.17 -9.18
CA TYR A 100 -22.15 8.80 -8.72
C TYR A 100 -23.45 8.08 -8.36
N GLN A 101 -24.58 8.42 -8.97
CA GLN A 101 -25.84 7.65 -8.83
C GLN A 101 -25.90 6.44 -9.79
N GLY A 102 -25.23 6.53 -10.95
CA GLY A 102 -25.16 5.46 -11.97
C GLY A 102 -23.94 4.55 -11.80
N SER A 103 -23.30 4.22 -12.93
CA SER A 103 -22.04 3.47 -12.98
C SER A 103 -20.94 4.16 -12.15
N LEU A 104 -19.98 3.38 -11.65
CA LEU A 104 -18.82 3.84 -10.90
C LEU A 104 -17.52 3.49 -11.63
N THR A 105 -17.51 3.66 -12.95
CA THR A 105 -16.37 3.33 -13.83
C THR A 105 -15.11 4.13 -13.49
N GLU A 106 -15.29 5.35 -12.98
CA GLU A 106 -14.25 6.30 -12.60
C GLU A 106 -13.39 5.77 -11.44
N LEU A 107 -13.95 4.89 -10.60
CA LEU A 107 -13.24 4.32 -9.45
C LEU A 107 -11.99 3.53 -9.82
N ARG A 108 -11.88 3.05 -11.06
CA ARG A 108 -10.70 2.26 -11.48
C ARG A 108 -9.43 3.08 -11.54
N HIS A 109 -9.54 4.36 -11.81
CA HIS A 109 -8.39 5.23 -12.07
C HIS A 109 -8.31 6.39 -11.06
N ALA A 110 -9.39 6.71 -10.35
CA ALA A 110 -9.41 7.80 -9.38
C ALA A 110 -8.74 7.42 -8.05
N ILE A 111 -8.02 8.39 -7.47
CA ILE A 111 -7.54 8.40 -6.08
C ILE A 111 -8.61 9.01 -5.18
N THR A 112 -9.17 10.15 -5.61
CA THR A 112 -10.24 10.85 -4.89
C THR A 112 -11.44 11.12 -5.79
N LEU A 113 -12.62 11.19 -5.18
CA LEU A 113 -13.90 11.44 -5.85
C LEU A 113 -14.63 12.58 -5.15
N HIS A 114 -15.08 13.55 -5.91
CA HIS A 114 -15.91 14.65 -5.44
C HIS A 114 -17.02 14.98 -6.44
N PRO A 115 -18.25 15.32 -6.01
CA PRO A 115 -18.72 15.36 -4.63
C PRO A 115 -19.41 14.06 -4.20
N VAL A 116 -19.21 13.65 -2.95
CA VAL A 116 -19.94 12.52 -2.34
C VAL A 116 -20.79 13.05 -1.18
N LYS A 117 -21.99 13.54 -1.50
CA LYS A 117 -22.87 14.22 -0.52
C LYS A 117 -23.73 13.28 0.34
N LYS A 118 -24.00 12.06 -0.12
CA LYS A 118 -24.91 11.10 0.55
C LYS A 118 -24.10 9.95 1.17
N PRO A 119 -24.32 9.59 2.45
CA PRO A 119 -23.68 8.44 3.08
C PRO A 119 -23.94 7.11 2.34
N SER A 120 -25.14 6.95 1.76
CA SER A 120 -25.49 5.77 0.95
C SER A 120 -24.61 5.66 -0.31
N THR A 121 -24.35 6.77 -1.00
CA THR A 121 -23.43 6.82 -2.14
C THR A 121 -22.00 6.50 -1.71
N MET A 122 -21.52 7.07 -0.60
CA MET A 122 -20.19 6.76 -0.05
C MET A 122 -20.04 5.27 0.26
N ARG A 123 -21.04 4.64 0.91
CA ARG A 123 -21.03 3.21 1.20
C ARG A 123 -20.97 2.38 -0.09
N ARG A 124 -21.74 2.76 -1.10
CA ARG A 124 -21.75 2.06 -2.40
C ARG A 124 -20.40 2.15 -3.10
N ILE A 125 -19.80 3.33 -3.12
CA ILE A 125 -18.44 3.59 -3.62
C ILE A 125 -17.42 2.71 -2.87
N HIS A 126 -17.49 2.68 -1.54
CA HIS A 126 -16.59 1.88 -0.72
C HIS A 126 -16.68 0.39 -1.05
N VAL A 127 -17.90 -0.17 -1.12
CA VAL A 127 -18.12 -1.58 -1.46
C VAL A 127 -17.59 -1.89 -2.86
N HIS A 128 -17.86 -1.03 -3.84
CA HIS A 128 -17.34 -1.23 -5.19
C HIS A 128 -15.80 -1.21 -5.24
N ASN A 129 -15.15 -0.29 -4.53
CA ASN A 129 -13.70 -0.25 -4.40
C ASN A 129 -13.14 -1.53 -3.76
N ARG A 130 -13.81 -2.09 -2.73
CA ARG A 130 -13.41 -3.37 -2.12
C ARG A 130 -13.51 -4.53 -3.11
N ILE A 131 -14.55 -4.57 -3.95
CA ILE A 131 -14.70 -5.58 -5.01
C ILE A 131 -13.55 -5.48 -6.02
N LEU A 132 -13.23 -4.28 -6.50
CA LEU A 132 -12.10 -4.04 -7.41
C LEU A 132 -10.76 -4.48 -6.79
N ARG A 133 -10.54 -4.14 -5.50
CA ARG A 133 -9.33 -4.54 -4.78
C ARG A 133 -9.23 -6.05 -4.61
N LEU A 134 -10.34 -6.72 -4.30
CA LEU A 134 -10.38 -8.18 -4.20
C LEU A 134 -10.03 -8.84 -5.54
N ALA A 135 -10.60 -8.36 -6.64
CA ALA A 135 -10.28 -8.85 -7.98
C ALA A 135 -8.79 -8.66 -8.32
N MET A 136 -8.22 -7.50 -8.01
CA MET A 136 -6.79 -7.20 -8.19
C MET A 136 -5.90 -8.15 -7.38
N LEU A 137 -6.23 -8.38 -6.10
CA LEU A 137 -5.47 -9.27 -5.23
C LEU A 137 -5.54 -10.74 -5.70
N ARG A 138 -6.71 -11.19 -6.18
CA ARG A 138 -6.87 -12.53 -6.76
C ARG A 138 -6.04 -12.70 -8.02
N SER A 139 -6.05 -11.72 -8.92
CA SER A 139 -5.22 -11.73 -10.13
C SER A 139 -3.73 -11.78 -9.78
N ARG A 140 -3.27 -10.91 -8.85
CA ARG A 140 -1.88 -10.89 -8.39
C ARG A 140 -1.45 -12.22 -7.77
N ARG A 141 -2.32 -12.87 -6.99
CA ARG A 141 -2.05 -14.21 -6.43
C ARG A 141 -1.75 -15.22 -7.55
N ILE A 142 -2.55 -15.25 -8.61
CA ILE A 142 -2.35 -16.17 -9.74
C ILE A 142 -1.02 -15.87 -10.44
N THR A 143 -0.72 -14.60 -10.70
CA THR A 143 0.56 -14.19 -11.30
C THR A 143 1.75 -14.68 -10.48
N LEU A 144 1.73 -14.45 -9.16
CA LEU A 144 2.80 -14.90 -8.26
C LEU A 144 2.92 -16.43 -8.20
N LEU A 145 1.81 -17.16 -8.25
CA LEU A 145 1.83 -18.62 -8.30
C LEU A 145 2.47 -19.14 -9.60
N ASN A 146 2.29 -18.43 -10.71
CA ASN A 146 2.91 -18.77 -11.98
C ASN A 146 4.39 -18.36 -12.06
N GLU A 147 4.82 -17.35 -11.31
CA GLU A 147 6.22 -16.89 -11.22
C GLU A 147 7.07 -17.74 -10.28
N LEU A 148 6.46 -18.46 -9.34
CA LEU A 148 7.20 -19.43 -8.55
C LEU A 148 7.83 -20.44 -9.52
N PRO A 149 9.14 -20.74 -9.40
CA PRO A 149 9.71 -21.84 -10.16
C PRO A 149 8.85 -23.07 -9.93
N ASN A 150 8.80 -24.00 -10.89
CA ASN A 150 8.22 -25.33 -10.71
C ASN A 150 8.90 -26.00 -9.50
N GLN A 151 8.51 -25.63 -8.29
CA GLN A 151 8.77 -26.37 -7.09
C GLN A 151 7.95 -27.62 -7.34
N LYS A 152 8.65 -28.69 -7.76
CA LYS A 152 8.12 -30.04 -7.71
C LYS A 152 7.39 -30.13 -6.37
N ALA A 153 6.12 -30.49 -6.41
CA ALA A 153 5.37 -30.77 -5.20
C ALA A 153 6.28 -31.59 -4.27
N PRO A 154 6.44 -31.20 -3.00
CA PRO A 154 7.36 -31.87 -2.09
C PRO A 154 7.06 -33.37 -2.17
N SER A 155 8.05 -34.12 -2.63
CA SER A 155 7.91 -35.57 -2.72
C SER A 155 7.73 -36.10 -1.31
N LEU A 156 6.75 -36.97 -1.10
CA LEU A 156 6.64 -37.75 0.14
C LEU A 156 7.78 -38.77 0.26
N ILE A 157 8.58 -38.95 -0.80
CA ILE A 157 9.80 -39.73 -0.76
C ILE A 157 10.84 -38.92 -0.01
N ARG A 158 11.29 -39.48 1.13
CA ARG A 158 12.37 -38.94 1.95
C ARG A 158 13.60 -38.65 1.08
N HIS A 159 14.03 -37.39 1.06
CA HIS A 159 15.27 -37.00 0.40
C HIS A 159 16.46 -37.56 1.18
N ILE A 160 17.37 -38.27 0.49
CA ILE A 160 18.61 -38.78 1.08
C ILE A 160 19.76 -37.97 0.46
N PRO A 161 20.41 -37.09 1.22
CA PRO A 161 21.49 -36.24 0.70
C PRO A 161 22.74 -37.08 0.45
N ASN A 162 23.33 -36.94 -0.74
CA ASN A 162 24.57 -37.64 -1.12
C ASN A 162 25.83 -36.80 -0.85
N SER A 163 25.68 -35.48 -0.69
CA SER A 163 26.77 -34.57 -0.35
C SER A 163 26.33 -33.55 0.70
N THR A 164 27.29 -32.87 1.33
CA THR A 164 27.02 -31.78 2.29
C THR A 164 26.31 -30.59 1.66
N ARG A 165 26.36 -30.44 0.33
CA ARG A 165 25.66 -29.37 -0.41
C ARG A 165 24.18 -29.69 -0.63
N ASP A 166 23.81 -30.96 -0.54
CA ASP A 166 22.43 -31.43 -0.68
C ASP A 166 21.70 -31.49 0.67
N LEU A 167 22.38 -31.10 1.75
CA LEU A 167 21.86 -31.16 3.10
C LEU A 167 21.01 -29.93 3.39
N PHE A 168 19.69 -30.10 3.55
CA PHE A 168 18.85 -29.01 4.05
C PHE A 168 19.14 -28.73 5.52
N HIS A 169 18.99 -27.47 5.93
CA HIS A 169 19.14 -27.08 7.35
C HIS A 169 18.24 -27.90 8.27
N TRP A 170 17.02 -28.25 7.81
CA TRP A 170 16.12 -29.07 8.59
C TRP A 170 16.57 -30.53 8.71
N ASP A 171 17.17 -31.09 7.66
CA ASP A 171 17.73 -32.45 7.72
C ASP A 171 18.92 -32.51 8.67
N PHE A 172 19.75 -31.47 8.69
CA PHE A 172 20.84 -31.32 9.66
C PHE A 172 20.35 -31.32 11.12
N ILE A 173 19.27 -30.57 11.37
CA ILE A 173 18.73 -30.34 12.72
C ILE A 173 17.91 -31.55 13.21
N SER A 174 17.12 -32.17 12.34
CA SER A 174 16.18 -33.24 12.70
C SER A 174 16.78 -34.65 12.64
N SER A 175 17.88 -34.84 11.91
CA SER A 175 18.49 -36.17 11.76
C SER A 175 19.50 -36.44 12.86
N ASN A 176 19.09 -37.29 13.82
CA ASN A 176 19.94 -37.75 14.93
C ASN A 176 21.20 -38.52 14.49
N ASN A 177 21.27 -38.93 13.23
CA ASN A 177 22.28 -39.84 12.70
C ASN A 177 23.30 -39.13 11.79
N ILE A 178 23.19 -37.81 11.57
CA ILE A 178 24.19 -37.08 10.79
C ILE A 178 25.45 -36.94 11.65
N LEU A 179 26.51 -37.54 11.14
CA LEU A 179 27.85 -37.55 11.68
C LEU A 179 28.71 -36.63 10.81
N PHE A 180 29.19 -35.52 11.38
CA PHE A 180 29.98 -34.52 10.66
C PHE A 180 31.36 -34.35 11.26
N CYS A 181 32.27 -33.83 10.44
CA CYS A 181 33.67 -33.60 10.77
C CYS A 181 34.11 -32.34 10.03
N ALA A 182 34.51 -31.31 10.76
CA ALA A 182 34.96 -30.06 10.18
C ALA A 182 36.49 -30.04 10.07
N GLN A 183 36.99 -29.79 8.86
CA GLN A 183 38.38 -29.38 8.57
C GLN A 183 39.52 -30.37 8.87
N GLN A 184 39.26 -31.63 9.25
CA GLN A 184 40.33 -32.64 9.40
C GLN A 184 39.92 -34.03 8.91
N VAL A 185 40.89 -34.77 8.34
CA VAL A 185 40.68 -36.11 7.76
C VAL A 185 40.58 -37.21 8.82
N ASN A 186 41.15 -36.99 10.01
CA ASN A 186 41.24 -37.96 11.11
C ASN A 186 40.44 -37.56 12.36
N CYS A 187 39.36 -36.78 12.23
CA CYS A 187 38.51 -36.50 13.39
C CYS A 187 37.51 -37.64 13.67
N PRO A 188 37.25 -37.98 14.94
CA PRO A 188 36.10 -38.79 15.30
C PRO A 188 34.84 -38.06 14.83
N ARG A 189 33.97 -38.73 14.06
CA ARG A 189 32.77 -38.07 13.56
C ARG A 189 31.87 -37.75 14.75
N HIS A 190 31.57 -36.47 14.91
CA HIS A 190 30.68 -36.00 15.97
C HIS A 190 29.30 -35.77 15.41
N THR A 191 28.34 -35.70 16.32
CA THR A 191 26.97 -35.35 16.05
C THR A 191 26.58 -34.27 17.07
N LEU A 192 25.46 -33.57 16.88
CA LEU A 192 25.12 -32.42 17.74
C LEU A 192 25.18 -32.79 19.23
N ASP A 193 25.69 -31.88 20.07
CA ASP A 193 25.79 -32.11 21.50
C ASP A 193 24.42 -32.44 22.10
N LEU A 194 24.40 -33.30 23.14
CA LEU A 194 23.15 -33.79 23.74
C LEU A 194 22.27 -32.63 24.24
N SER A 195 22.88 -31.60 24.83
CA SER A 195 22.17 -30.42 25.32
C SER A 195 21.42 -29.68 24.22
N ILE A 196 22.08 -29.48 23.07
CA ILE A 196 21.52 -28.82 21.89
C ILE A 196 20.36 -29.64 21.32
N ARG A 197 20.49 -30.98 21.28
CA ARG A 197 19.40 -31.85 20.80
C ARG A 197 18.18 -31.83 21.70
N MET A 198 18.37 -31.83 23.02
CA MET A 198 17.24 -31.79 23.95
C MET A 198 16.47 -30.48 23.78
N ALA A 199 17.18 -29.34 23.71
CA ALA A 199 16.56 -28.04 23.46
C ALA A 199 15.82 -27.98 22.12
N LEU A 200 16.42 -28.51 21.04
CA LEU A 200 15.78 -28.57 19.73
C LEU A 200 14.54 -29.46 19.72
N ASN A 201 14.60 -30.64 20.35
CA ASN A 201 13.45 -31.54 20.45
C ASN A 201 12.29 -30.91 21.22
N GLU A 202 12.56 -30.14 22.27
CA GLU A 202 11.52 -29.39 22.98
C GLU A 202 10.85 -28.36 22.08
N ILE A 203 11.64 -27.56 21.35
CA ILE A 203 11.11 -26.56 20.41
C ILE A 203 10.29 -27.22 19.31
N ILE A 204 10.80 -28.31 18.71
CA ILE A 204 10.11 -29.08 17.67
C ILE A 204 8.77 -29.60 18.21
N THR A 205 8.78 -30.18 19.41
CA THR A 205 7.56 -30.71 20.04
C THR A 205 6.55 -29.60 20.30
N GLN A 206 6.98 -28.43 20.77
CA GLN A 206 6.11 -27.26 20.97
C GLN A 206 5.51 -26.74 19.67
N VAL A 207 6.30 -26.65 18.60
CA VAL A 207 5.81 -26.19 17.29
C VAL A 207 4.84 -27.20 16.69
N ILE A 208 5.18 -28.48 16.72
CA ILE A 208 4.33 -29.55 16.19
C ILE A 208 3.02 -29.62 16.97
N THR A 209 3.07 -29.60 18.30
CA THR A 209 1.86 -29.57 19.14
C THR A 209 1.02 -28.32 18.86
N GLY A 210 1.65 -27.15 18.72
CA GLY A 210 0.96 -25.91 18.34
C GLY A 210 0.26 -26.00 16.97
N ILE A 211 0.92 -26.61 15.98
CA ILE A 211 0.32 -26.86 14.66
C ILE A 211 -0.85 -27.83 14.77
N TYR A 212 -0.70 -28.96 15.48
CA TYR A 212 -1.80 -29.91 15.68
C TYR A 212 -2.99 -29.28 16.40
N TYR A 213 -2.76 -28.47 17.44
CA TYR A 213 -3.82 -27.72 18.11
C TYR A 213 -4.51 -26.74 17.17
N TYR A 214 -3.74 -25.97 16.38
CA TYR A 214 -4.30 -25.02 15.43
C TYR A 214 -5.15 -25.71 14.35
N TYR A 215 -4.64 -26.78 13.73
CA TYR A 215 -5.39 -27.56 12.75
C TYR A 215 -6.60 -28.27 13.36
N PHE A 216 -6.49 -28.80 14.59
CA PHE A 216 -7.62 -29.40 15.31
C PHE A 216 -8.70 -28.36 15.62
N ILE A 217 -8.32 -27.15 16.06
CA ILE A 217 -9.26 -26.02 16.26
C ILE A 217 -9.91 -25.62 14.93
N VAL A 218 -9.16 -25.55 13.83
CA VAL A 218 -9.72 -25.22 12.50
C VAL A 218 -10.69 -26.32 12.03
N ILE A 219 -10.36 -27.60 12.21
CA ILE A 219 -11.24 -28.74 11.85
C ILE A 219 -12.51 -28.76 12.71
N ILE A 220 -12.40 -28.56 14.03
CA ILE A 220 -13.56 -28.45 14.91
C ILE A 220 -14.45 -27.29 14.48
N ASN A 221 -13.88 -26.10 14.26
CA ASN A 221 -14.67 -24.96 13.79
C ASN A 221 -15.35 -25.27 12.45
N TYR A 222 -14.68 -25.94 11.52
CA TYR A 222 -15.29 -26.33 10.24
C TYR A 222 -16.47 -27.32 10.41
N HIS A 223 -16.44 -28.17 11.44
CA HIS A 223 -17.50 -29.14 11.72
C HIS A 223 -18.71 -28.57 12.47
N TYR A 224 -18.56 -27.41 13.12
CA TYR A 224 -19.65 -26.71 13.85
C TYR A 224 -20.44 -25.72 12.98
N TYR A 225 -20.12 -25.57 11.69
CA TYR A 225 -20.79 -24.66 10.75
C TYR A 225 -21.69 -25.37 9.70
N TYR A 226 -22.17 -26.59 10.00
CA TYR A 226 -23.23 -27.26 9.23
C TYR A 226 -24.37 -27.74 10.12
#